data_AF-A0A1Q9C6I9-F1
#
_entry.id   AF-A0A1Q9C6I9-F1
#
_cell.length_a   1.000
_cell.length_b   1.000
_cell.length_c   1.000
_cell.angle_alpha   90.00
_cell.angle_beta   90.00
_cell.angle_gamma   90.00
#
_symmetry.space_group_name_H-M   'P 1'
#
loop_
_entity.id
_entity.type
_entity.pdbx_description
1 polymer ?
#
loop_
_entity_poly.entity_id
_entity_poly.type
_entity_poly.pdbx_seq_one_letter_code
_entity_poly.pdbx_strand_id
1 'polypeptide(L)'
;MTSICPSIIEKVDNLLRGASKGDQLVKAVQDVLAVLREGHLLTEMRLNPLVVGVHPLNRDGAGIICSDAHELLDNVLTVGYVQGRVTALAVEITDESVRKFNEELVQGANGLLGDLDGSRLKVVSLAGSHTNFMLRLIAQGAYHPSSLVSINDRLSMELVSKRDPALALAAQEGLVWQVLNREVAIQWPKLLAMMQSSFNATLQKQETELQLLR
;
A
#
# COMPACT_ATOMS: atom_id res chain seq x y z
N MET A 1 21.59 -17.78 -1.87
CA MET A 1 21.05 -18.51 -3.04
C MET A 1 19.55 -18.33 -3.00
N THR A 2 18.96 -17.65 -3.99
CA THR A 2 17.52 -17.41 -4.05
C THR A 2 16.80 -18.73 -4.29
N SER A 3 15.75 -19.00 -3.50
CA SER A 3 14.98 -20.26 -3.57
C SER A 3 14.02 -20.32 -4.78
N ILE A 4 14.13 -19.38 -5.71
CA ILE A 4 13.20 -19.21 -6.83
C ILE A 4 13.53 -20.24 -7.92
N CYS A 5 12.49 -20.89 -8.47
CA CYS A 5 12.64 -21.85 -9.56
C CYS A 5 13.33 -21.18 -10.78
N PRO A 6 14.37 -21.80 -11.37
CA PRO A 6 15.09 -21.23 -12.52
C PRO A 6 14.20 -20.87 -13.71
N SER A 7 13.14 -21.65 -13.96
CA SER A 7 12.20 -21.38 -15.05
C SER A 7 11.39 -20.09 -14.83
N ILE A 8 11.05 -19.78 -13.57
CA ILE A 8 10.40 -18.53 -13.20
C ILE A 8 11.39 -17.37 -13.38
N ILE A 9 12.65 -17.57 -13.00
CA ILE A 9 13.68 -16.55 -13.17
C ILE A 9 13.81 -16.16 -14.64
N GLU A 10 13.96 -17.15 -15.52
CA GLU A 10 14.10 -16.93 -16.95
C GLU A 10 12.89 -16.19 -17.55
N LYS A 11 11.67 -16.58 -17.19
CA LYS A 11 10.44 -15.91 -17.64
C LYS A 11 10.42 -14.44 -17.22
N VAL A 12 10.69 -14.13 -15.94
CA VAL A 12 10.68 -12.75 -15.42
C VAL A 12 11.79 -11.92 -16.09
N ASP A 13 13.00 -12.46 -16.21
CA ASP A 13 14.12 -11.77 -16.86
C ASP A 13 13.85 -11.46 -18.33
N ASN A 14 13.14 -12.35 -19.05
CA ASN A 14 12.71 -12.11 -20.42
C ASN A 14 11.70 -10.95 -20.51
N LEU A 15 10.72 -10.92 -19.60
CA LEU A 15 9.73 -9.82 -19.52
C LEU A 15 10.39 -8.48 -19.19
N LEU A 16 11.31 -8.46 -18.22
CA LEU A 16 12.05 -7.25 -17.83
C LEU A 16 12.94 -6.72 -18.96
N ARG A 17 13.59 -7.61 -19.73
CA ARG A 17 14.35 -7.23 -20.94
C ARG A 17 13.46 -6.64 -22.03
N GLY A 18 12.21 -7.09 -22.15
CA GLY A 18 11.23 -6.50 -23.07
C GLY A 18 10.78 -5.09 -22.65
N ALA A 19 10.55 -4.88 -21.34
CA ALA A 19 10.00 -3.65 -20.78
C ALA A 19 10.97 -2.44 -20.83
N SER A 20 12.28 -2.70 -20.84
CA SER A 20 13.32 -1.65 -20.85
C SER A 20 13.39 -0.85 -22.17
N LYS A 21 12.53 -1.14 -23.14
CA LYS A 21 12.36 -0.39 -24.40
C LYS A 21 11.29 0.71 -24.36
N GLY A 22 10.69 0.99 -23.20
CA GLY A 22 9.88 2.19 -22.95
C GLY A 22 8.39 2.07 -23.25
N ASP A 23 7.97 1.11 -24.08
CA ASP A 23 6.56 0.86 -24.36
C ASP A 23 5.97 -0.20 -23.40
N GLN A 24 4.75 0.06 -22.90
CA GLN A 24 3.91 -0.92 -22.18
C GLN A 24 4.35 -1.29 -20.74
N LEU A 25 4.94 -0.37 -19.96
CA LEU A 25 5.35 -0.61 -18.56
C LEU A 25 4.26 -1.28 -17.70
N VAL A 26 3.02 -0.79 -17.79
CA VAL A 26 1.89 -1.33 -17.03
C VAL A 26 1.66 -2.79 -17.38
N LYS A 27 1.63 -3.12 -18.68
CA LYS A 27 1.44 -4.49 -19.15
C LYS A 27 2.58 -5.40 -18.69
N ALA A 28 3.83 -4.95 -18.82
CA ALA A 28 4.99 -5.72 -18.38
C ALA A 28 4.92 -6.04 -16.88
N VAL A 29 4.50 -5.09 -16.05
CA VAL A 29 4.28 -5.34 -14.61
C VAL A 29 3.17 -6.38 -14.39
N GLN A 30 2.06 -6.30 -15.12
CA GLN A 30 0.98 -7.29 -15.01
C GLN A 30 1.42 -8.69 -15.45
N ASP A 31 2.17 -8.80 -16.55
CA ASP A 31 2.70 -10.07 -17.04
C ASP A 31 3.69 -10.68 -16.02
N VAL A 32 4.53 -9.86 -15.40
CA VAL A 32 5.42 -10.30 -14.32
C VAL A 32 4.63 -10.77 -13.09
N LEU A 33 3.60 -10.03 -12.66
CA LEU A 33 2.76 -10.45 -11.54
C LEU A 33 2.05 -11.78 -11.81
N ALA A 34 1.65 -12.05 -13.05
CA ALA A 34 1.07 -13.33 -13.45
C ALA A 34 2.09 -14.48 -13.30
N VAL A 35 3.31 -14.30 -13.81
CA VAL A 35 4.38 -15.30 -13.69
C VAL A 35 4.77 -15.54 -12.22
N LEU A 36 4.84 -14.49 -11.40
CA LEU A 36 5.14 -14.63 -9.98
C LEU A 36 4.03 -15.38 -9.24
N ARG A 37 2.76 -15.19 -9.64
CA ARG A 37 1.62 -15.96 -9.10
C ARG A 37 1.71 -17.44 -9.47
N GLU A 38 2.05 -17.76 -10.72
CA GLU A 38 2.32 -19.15 -11.16
C GLU A 38 3.44 -19.81 -10.32
N GLY A 39 4.47 -19.03 -9.98
CA GLY A 39 5.60 -19.49 -9.16
C GLY A 39 5.34 -19.51 -7.65
N HIS A 40 4.13 -19.23 -7.17
CA HIS A 40 3.80 -19.05 -5.74
C HIS A 40 4.64 -17.99 -5.02
N LEU A 41 5.11 -16.98 -5.76
CA LEU A 41 5.88 -15.83 -5.24
C LEU A 41 5.01 -14.58 -5.06
N LEU A 42 3.74 -14.63 -5.46
CA LEU A 42 2.73 -13.61 -5.25
C LEU A 42 1.49 -14.29 -4.67
N THR A 43 1.10 -13.90 -3.46
CA THR A 43 -0.07 -14.46 -2.76
C THR A 43 -1.07 -13.37 -2.41
N GLU A 44 -2.35 -13.69 -2.38
CA GLU A 44 -3.39 -12.79 -1.87
C GLU A 44 -3.73 -13.11 -0.42
N MET A 45 -3.72 -12.10 0.44
CA MET A 45 -4.06 -12.27 1.85
C MET A 45 -4.66 -11.01 2.45
N ARG A 46 -5.59 -11.18 3.38
CA ARG A 46 -6.13 -10.04 4.15
C ARG A 46 -5.16 -9.66 5.25
N LEU A 47 -4.77 -8.39 5.30
CA LEU A 47 -3.86 -7.86 6.32
C LEU A 47 -4.47 -6.66 7.02
N ASN A 48 -4.54 -6.75 8.35
CA ASN A 48 -4.90 -5.65 9.22
C ASN A 48 -3.96 -4.44 9.00
N PRO A 49 -4.46 -3.20 8.98
CA PRO A 49 -3.65 -2.03 8.62
C PRO A 49 -2.45 -1.79 9.55
N LEU A 50 -2.49 -2.32 10.78
CA LEU A 50 -1.42 -2.18 11.77
C LEU A 50 -0.16 -2.99 11.44
N VAL A 51 -0.27 -4.05 10.62
CA VAL A 51 0.86 -4.92 10.26
C VAL A 51 1.49 -4.60 8.91
N VAL A 52 1.03 -3.53 8.26
CA VAL A 52 1.53 -3.08 6.95
C VAL A 52 2.24 -1.74 7.10
N GLY A 53 3.51 -1.70 6.67
CA GLY A 53 4.29 -0.46 6.58
C GLY A 53 4.36 0.08 5.15
N VAL A 54 5.30 0.98 4.92
CA VAL A 54 5.61 1.59 3.62
C VAL A 54 7.00 1.16 3.19
N HIS A 55 7.13 0.74 1.93
CA HIS A 55 8.44 0.38 1.41
C HIS A 55 9.30 1.64 1.25
N PRO A 56 10.59 1.64 1.60
CA PRO A 56 11.43 2.84 1.52
C PRO A 56 11.49 3.47 0.12
N LEU A 57 11.40 2.68 -0.94
CA LEU A 57 11.35 3.22 -2.31
C LEU A 57 10.01 3.87 -2.68
N ASN A 58 8.98 3.81 -1.83
CA ASN A 58 7.68 4.41 -2.11
C ASN A 58 7.81 5.92 -2.35
N ARG A 59 7.25 6.38 -3.47
CA ARG A 59 7.37 7.76 -3.96
C ARG A 59 8.82 8.24 -3.97
N ASP A 60 9.72 7.43 -4.54
CA ASP A 60 11.15 7.76 -4.69
C ASP A 60 11.87 8.08 -3.37
N GLY A 61 11.43 7.49 -2.26
CA GLY A 61 12.00 7.75 -0.93
C GLY A 61 11.16 8.63 -0.01
N ALA A 62 10.10 9.26 -0.52
CA ALA A 62 9.31 10.23 0.25
C ALA A 62 8.39 9.58 1.30
N GLY A 63 8.11 8.28 1.21
CA GLY A 63 7.27 7.58 2.19
C GLY A 63 5.79 7.95 2.08
N ILE A 64 5.24 8.54 3.15
CA ILE A 64 3.82 8.96 3.25
C ILE A 64 3.76 10.44 3.58
N ILE A 65 2.88 11.16 2.89
CA ILE A 65 2.53 12.53 3.26
C ILE A 65 1.35 12.44 4.22
N CYS A 66 1.54 12.93 5.45
CA CYS A 66 0.55 12.78 6.52
C CYS A 66 -0.77 13.49 6.20
N SER A 67 -0.71 14.68 5.60
CA SER A 67 -1.90 15.42 5.17
C SER A 67 -2.73 14.64 4.16
N ASP A 68 -2.09 13.96 3.21
CA ASP A 68 -2.77 13.18 2.16
C ASP A 68 -3.59 12.03 2.77
N ALA A 69 -3.13 11.42 3.88
CA ALA A 69 -3.87 10.35 4.57
C ALA A 69 -5.13 10.88 5.27
N HIS A 70 -5.07 12.09 5.84
CA HIS A 70 -6.22 12.76 6.45
C HIS A 70 -7.21 13.27 5.40
N GLU A 71 -6.71 13.91 4.34
CA GLU A 71 -7.54 14.39 3.23
C GLU A 71 -8.24 13.22 2.52
N LEU A 72 -7.55 12.08 2.37
CA LEU A 72 -8.16 10.87 1.85
C LEU A 72 -9.34 10.41 2.73
N LEU A 73 -9.22 10.50 4.05
CA LEU A 73 -10.32 10.17 4.96
C LEU A 73 -11.54 11.07 4.72
N ASP A 74 -11.33 12.39 4.68
CA ASP A 74 -12.40 13.36 4.43
C ASP A 74 -13.10 13.12 3.08
N ASN A 75 -12.31 12.85 2.04
CA ASN A 75 -12.81 12.52 0.71
C ASN A 75 -13.64 11.24 0.73
N VAL A 76 -13.15 10.16 1.35
CA VAL A 76 -13.87 8.88 1.45
C VAL A 76 -15.16 9.04 2.26
N LEU A 77 -15.17 9.79 3.37
CA LEU A 77 -16.38 10.06 4.15
C LEU A 77 -17.43 10.88 3.41
N THR A 78 -17.00 11.61 2.38
CA THR A 78 -17.87 12.39 1.49
C THR A 78 -18.46 11.52 0.38
N VAL A 79 -17.66 10.67 -0.27
CA VAL A 79 -18.08 9.91 -1.48
C VAL A 79 -18.51 8.47 -1.20
N GLY A 80 -18.15 7.92 -0.05
CA GLY A 80 -18.35 6.52 0.33
C GLY A 80 -17.16 5.62 -0.03
N TYR A 81 -16.83 4.71 0.88
CA TYR A 81 -15.77 3.72 0.71
C TYR A 81 -16.23 2.53 -0.14
N VAL A 82 -15.39 2.14 -1.09
CA VAL A 82 -15.61 0.94 -1.92
C VAL A 82 -14.34 0.10 -1.92
N GLN A 83 -14.37 -1.03 -1.22
CA GLN A 83 -13.25 -1.98 -1.11
C GLN A 83 -12.66 -2.36 -2.48
N GLY A 84 -13.51 -2.62 -3.47
CA GLY A 84 -13.10 -3.05 -4.82
C GLY A 84 -12.35 -1.99 -5.63
N ARG A 85 -12.27 -0.74 -5.16
CA ARG A 85 -11.48 0.32 -5.80
C ARG A 85 -10.06 0.44 -5.24
N VAL A 86 -9.74 -0.29 -4.17
CA VAL A 86 -8.43 -0.21 -3.53
C VAL A 86 -7.48 -1.23 -4.16
N THR A 87 -6.43 -0.72 -4.80
CA THR A 87 -5.33 -1.56 -5.28
C THR A 87 -4.23 -1.59 -4.22
N ALA A 88 -3.96 -2.78 -3.68
CA ALA A 88 -3.02 -2.97 -2.56
C ALA A 88 -1.96 -4.01 -2.93
N LEU A 89 -0.72 -3.54 -3.12
CA LEU A 89 0.45 -4.37 -3.42
C LEU A 89 1.50 -4.13 -2.34
N ALA A 90 2.04 -5.21 -1.78
CA ALA A 90 3.09 -5.17 -0.78
C ALA A 90 4.15 -6.22 -1.06
N VAL A 91 5.28 -6.09 -0.36
CA VAL A 91 6.36 -7.08 -0.35
C VAL A 91 6.69 -7.43 1.10
N GLU A 92 7.01 -8.69 1.34
CA GLU A 92 7.53 -9.15 2.63
C GLU A 92 8.79 -8.36 3.03
N ILE A 93 8.98 -8.18 4.33
CA ILE A 93 10.12 -7.43 4.86
C ILE A 93 11.42 -8.16 4.52
N THR A 94 12.34 -7.45 3.88
CA THR A 94 13.64 -7.97 3.46
C THR A 94 14.66 -7.95 4.61
N ASP A 95 14.62 -6.92 5.44
CA ASP A 95 15.59 -6.68 6.50
C ASP A 95 15.08 -5.64 7.52
N GLU A 96 15.79 -5.53 8.65
CA GLU A 96 15.39 -4.67 9.77
C GLU A 96 15.48 -3.16 9.48
N SER A 97 16.25 -2.73 8.47
CA SER A 97 16.32 -1.31 8.11
C SER A 97 14.97 -0.79 7.60
N VAL A 98 14.17 -1.67 6.99
CA VAL A 98 12.81 -1.37 6.53
C VAL A 98 11.86 -1.09 7.70
N ARG A 99 12.01 -1.82 8.81
CA ARG A 99 11.22 -1.59 10.04
C ARG A 99 11.61 -0.25 10.65
N LYS A 100 12.91 -0.02 10.79
CA LYS A 100 13.45 1.23 11.33
C LYS A 100 13.01 2.45 10.52
N PHE A 101 13.03 2.37 9.19
CA PHE A 101 12.50 3.42 8.32
C PHE A 101 11.04 3.76 8.64
N ASN A 102 10.19 2.75 8.87
CA ASN A 102 8.79 2.98 9.19
C ASN A 102 8.58 3.58 10.58
N GLU A 103 9.40 3.18 11.56
CA GLU A 103 9.38 3.78 12.89
C GLU A 103 9.80 5.25 12.83
N GLU A 104 10.89 5.56 12.12
CA GLU A 104 11.37 6.93 11.92
C GLU A 104 10.34 7.79 11.16
N LEU A 105 9.69 7.22 10.13
CA LEU A 105 8.62 7.89 9.37
C LEU A 105 7.45 8.29 10.28
N VAL A 106 6.95 7.36 11.10
CA VAL A 106 5.81 7.62 11.98
C VAL A 106 6.18 8.51 13.15
N GLN A 107 7.38 8.35 13.71
CA GLN A 107 7.90 9.22 14.75
C GLN A 107 8.04 10.67 14.24
N GLY A 108 8.57 10.84 13.02
CA GLY A 108 8.71 12.15 12.37
C GLY A 108 7.37 12.83 12.02
N ALA A 109 6.27 12.07 11.98
CA ALA A 109 4.94 12.58 11.70
C ALA A 109 4.26 13.26 12.91
N ASN A 110 4.90 13.30 14.09
CA ASN A 110 4.38 13.96 15.30
C ASN A 110 2.93 13.54 15.65
N GLY A 111 2.63 12.24 15.54
CA GLY A 111 1.31 11.67 15.86
C GLY A 111 0.26 11.73 14.74
N LEU A 112 0.56 12.37 13.60
CA LEU A 112 -0.35 12.46 12.45
C LEU A 112 -0.48 11.15 11.65
N LEU A 113 0.36 10.15 11.92
CA LEU A 113 0.27 8.81 11.32
C LEU A 113 -0.11 7.73 12.33
N GLY A 114 -0.58 8.14 13.52
CA GLY A 114 -0.85 7.24 14.64
C GLY A 114 0.43 6.63 15.19
N ASP A 115 0.32 5.43 15.75
CA ASP A 115 1.44 4.71 16.34
C ASP A 115 1.90 3.55 15.43
N LEU A 116 3.20 3.24 15.47
CA LEU A 116 3.76 2.11 14.73
C LEU A 116 4.81 1.39 15.58
N ASP A 117 4.63 0.07 15.67
CA ASP A 117 5.61 -0.86 16.25
C ASP A 117 6.23 -1.62 15.09
N GLY A 118 7.50 -1.34 14.79
CA GLY A 118 8.22 -1.92 13.66
C GLY A 118 8.26 -3.44 13.75
N SER A 119 8.30 -4.03 14.95
CA SER A 119 8.36 -5.49 15.15
C SER A 119 7.09 -6.21 14.69
N ARG A 120 5.94 -5.52 14.66
CA ARG A 120 4.65 -6.08 14.23
C ARG A 120 4.44 -6.05 12.72
N LEU A 121 5.26 -5.32 11.99
CA LEU A 121 5.14 -5.26 10.53
C LEU A 121 5.41 -6.63 9.92
N LYS A 122 4.60 -7.02 8.93
CA LYS A 122 4.77 -8.27 8.17
C LYS A 122 5.21 -7.98 6.75
N VAL A 123 4.68 -6.91 6.17
CA VAL A 123 4.92 -6.50 4.80
C VAL A 123 5.03 -4.98 4.73
N VAL A 124 5.58 -4.49 3.62
CA VAL A 124 5.64 -3.07 3.31
C VAL A 124 5.02 -2.79 1.94
N SER A 125 4.22 -1.74 1.90
CA SER A 125 3.41 -1.39 0.73
C SER A 125 4.23 -0.77 -0.39
N LEU A 126 3.94 -1.21 -1.61
CA LEU A 126 4.37 -0.62 -2.88
C LEU A 126 3.23 0.20 -3.52
N ALA A 127 1.97 -0.18 -3.25
CA ALA A 127 0.78 0.56 -3.67
C ALA A 127 -0.30 0.48 -2.58
N GLY A 128 -1.15 1.50 -2.48
CA GLY A 128 -2.23 1.56 -1.48
C GLY A 128 -1.80 2.08 -0.10
N SER A 129 -0.61 2.67 0.01
CA SER A 129 -0.02 3.09 1.28
C SER A 129 -0.85 4.15 2.03
N HIS A 130 -1.36 5.19 1.36
CA HIS A 130 -2.21 6.21 2.00
C HIS A 130 -3.54 5.61 2.49
N THR A 131 -4.18 4.75 1.69
CA THR A 131 -5.39 4.04 2.13
C THR A 131 -5.11 3.19 3.37
N ASN A 132 -3.98 2.48 3.41
CA ASN A 132 -3.62 1.69 4.58
C ASN A 132 -3.38 2.56 5.83
N PHE A 133 -2.70 3.69 5.69
CA PHE A 133 -2.47 4.62 6.80
C PHE A 133 -3.76 5.30 7.26
N MET A 134 -4.66 5.68 6.35
CA MET A 134 -6.01 6.14 6.68
C MET A 134 -6.75 5.09 7.55
N LEU A 135 -6.74 3.82 7.13
CA LEU A 135 -7.36 2.74 7.90
C LEU A 135 -6.67 2.49 9.25
N ARG A 136 -5.34 2.63 9.32
CA ARG A 136 -4.56 2.57 10.57
C ARG A 136 -5.00 3.65 11.55
N LEU A 137 -5.16 4.89 11.10
CA LEU A 137 -5.62 6.00 11.93
C LEU A 137 -6.99 5.70 12.55
N ILE A 138 -7.93 5.18 11.75
CA ILE A 138 -9.25 4.76 12.22
C ILE A 138 -9.13 3.63 13.25
N ALA A 139 -8.34 2.59 12.94
CA ALA A 139 -8.19 1.43 13.82
C ALA A 139 -7.59 1.77 15.19
N GLN A 140 -6.77 2.82 15.27
CA GLN A 140 -6.12 3.27 16.50
C GLN A 140 -6.92 4.35 17.26
N GLY A 141 -8.00 4.86 16.67
CA GLY A 141 -8.65 6.07 17.20
C GLY A 141 -7.66 7.23 17.30
N ALA A 142 -6.84 7.40 16.25
CA ALA A 142 -5.80 8.42 16.19
C ALA A 142 -6.40 9.82 16.03
N TYR A 143 -5.54 10.84 16.07
CA TYR A 143 -5.94 12.22 15.85
C TYR A 143 -6.59 12.38 14.47
N HIS A 144 -7.69 13.12 14.40
CA HIS A 144 -8.25 13.63 13.15
C HIS A 144 -9.21 14.81 13.44
N PRO A 145 -9.08 15.95 12.73
CA PRO A 145 -9.78 17.20 13.07
C PRO A 145 -11.28 17.20 12.76
N SER A 146 -11.78 16.27 11.94
CA SER A 146 -13.19 16.24 11.55
C SER A 146 -14.09 15.75 12.68
N SER A 147 -14.98 16.62 13.18
CA SER A 147 -16.00 16.26 14.17
C SER A 147 -17.08 15.31 13.66
N LEU A 148 -17.11 15.02 12.35
CA LEU A 148 -18.02 14.05 11.75
C LEU A 148 -17.78 12.62 12.25
N VAL A 149 -16.50 12.30 12.53
CA VAL A 149 -16.05 10.96 12.89
C VAL A 149 -15.17 10.93 14.12
N SER A 150 -14.90 12.09 14.74
CA SER A 150 -14.04 12.20 15.92
C SER A 150 -14.80 12.66 17.18
N ILE A 151 -14.33 12.20 18.34
CA ILE A 151 -14.71 12.68 19.68
C ILE A 151 -13.45 13.20 20.35
N ASN A 152 -13.43 14.49 20.73
CA ASN A 152 -12.23 15.16 21.27
C ASN A 152 -11.01 14.98 20.34
N ASP A 153 -11.20 15.25 19.04
CA ASP A 153 -10.21 15.09 17.96
C ASP A 153 -9.63 13.68 17.78
N ARG A 154 -10.24 12.65 18.38
CA ARG A 154 -9.87 11.26 18.18
C ARG A 154 -10.91 10.51 17.39
N LEU A 155 -10.48 9.79 16.36
CA LEU A 155 -11.37 8.97 15.53
C LEU A 155 -12.15 7.97 16.39
N SER A 156 -13.46 7.94 16.19
CA SER A 156 -14.37 7.02 16.85
C SER A 156 -14.85 5.96 15.87
N MET A 157 -14.49 4.71 16.12
CA MET A 157 -14.95 3.58 15.31
C MET A 157 -16.48 3.51 15.23
N GLU A 158 -17.19 3.93 16.29
CA GLU A 158 -18.65 3.98 16.30
C GLU A 158 -19.19 5.02 15.31
N LEU A 159 -18.62 6.24 15.30
CA LEU A 159 -19.03 7.29 14.37
C LEU A 159 -18.69 6.93 12.93
N VAL A 160 -17.49 6.39 12.70
CA VAL A 160 -17.10 5.87 11.38
C VAL A 160 -18.06 4.78 10.92
N SER A 161 -18.39 3.81 11.78
CA SER A 161 -19.32 2.72 11.44
C SER A 161 -20.74 3.21 11.16
N LYS A 162 -21.22 4.24 11.86
CA LYS A 162 -22.54 4.85 11.58
C LYS A 162 -22.56 5.58 10.25
N ARG A 163 -21.43 6.19 9.86
CA ARG A 163 -21.29 6.96 8.62
C ARG A 163 -21.05 6.07 7.41
N ASP A 164 -20.12 5.14 7.54
CA ASP A 164 -19.69 4.22 6.49
C ASP A 164 -19.28 2.86 7.12
N PRO A 165 -20.21 1.88 7.16
CA PRO A 165 -19.94 0.55 7.70
C PRO A 165 -18.83 -0.20 6.96
N ALA A 166 -18.68 0.03 5.65
CA ALA A 166 -17.66 -0.66 4.85
C ALA A 166 -16.26 -0.15 5.17
N LEU A 167 -16.12 1.17 5.37
CA LEU A 167 -14.88 1.79 5.82
C LEU A 167 -14.48 1.28 7.22
N ALA A 168 -15.44 1.21 8.15
CA ALA A 168 -15.20 0.69 9.49
C ALA A 168 -14.74 -0.78 9.46
N LEU A 169 -15.37 -1.61 8.63
CA LEU A 169 -14.97 -3.01 8.43
C LEU A 169 -13.54 -3.09 7.86
N ALA A 170 -13.22 -2.28 6.86
CA ALA A 170 -11.88 -2.23 6.30
C ALA A 170 -10.82 -1.78 7.32
N ALA A 171 -11.16 -0.88 8.25
CA ALA A 171 -10.24 -0.47 9.31
C ALA A 171 -10.00 -1.57 10.34
N GLN A 172 -11.02 -2.38 10.65
CA GLN A 172 -10.92 -3.48 11.60
C GLN A 172 -10.22 -4.72 11.01
N GLU A 173 -10.66 -5.16 9.84
CA GLU A 173 -10.19 -6.39 9.21
C GLU A 173 -8.99 -6.19 8.29
N GLY A 174 -8.87 -4.98 7.73
CA GLY A 174 -7.86 -4.65 6.74
C GLY A 174 -8.23 -5.00 5.30
N LEU A 175 -7.29 -4.72 4.41
CA LEU A 175 -7.44 -4.88 2.96
C LEU A 175 -6.98 -6.26 2.50
N VAL A 176 -7.46 -6.69 1.33
CA VAL A 176 -6.85 -7.81 0.61
C VAL A 176 -5.62 -7.29 -0.13
N TRP A 177 -4.45 -7.81 0.21
CA TRP A 177 -3.16 -7.45 -0.36
C TRP A 177 -2.66 -8.52 -1.30
N GLN A 178 -2.11 -8.09 -2.44
CA GLN A 178 -1.16 -8.89 -3.20
C GLN A 178 0.20 -8.75 -2.53
N VAL A 179 0.76 -9.85 -2.05
CA VAL A 179 2.01 -9.88 -1.27
C VAL A 179 3.07 -10.64 -2.06
N LEU A 180 4.13 -9.92 -2.43
CA LEU A 180 5.33 -10.46 -3.03
C LEU A 180 6.19 -11.11 -1.95
N ASN A 181 6.66 -12.32 -2.22
CA ASN A 181 7.64 -12.99 -1.39
C ASN A 181 8.95 -12.18 -1.36
N ARG A 182 9.63 -12.14 -0.22
CA ARG A 182 10.88 -11.37 -0.04
C ARG A 182 11.97 -11.74 -1.04
N GLU A 183 12.01 -12.99 -1.50
CA GLU A 183 13.02 -13.45 -2.46
C GLU A 183 12.87 -12.73 -3.81
N VAL A 184 11.66 -12.27 -4.16
CA VAL A 184 11.42 -11.45 -5.35
C VAL A 184 12.14 -10.10 -5.22
N ALA A 185 12.05 -9.45 -4.05
CA ALA A 185 12.75 -8.18 -3.79
C ALA A 185 14.26 -8.35 -3.85
N ILE A 186 14.78 -9.45 -3.31
CA ILE A 186 16.21 -9.76 -3.30
C ILE A 186 16.71 -10.05 -4.73
N GLN A 187 15.96 -10.85 -5.50
CA GLN A 187 16.34 -11.25 -6.86
C GLN A 187 16.22 -10.08 -7.85
N TRP A 188 15.14 -9.29 -7.76
CA TRP A 188 14.83 -8.21 -8.69
C TRP A 188 14.54 -6.88 -7.98
N PRO A 189 15.53 -6.26 -7.34
CA PRO A 189 15.30 -5.01 -6.59
C PRO A 189 14.73 -3.88 -7.48
N LYS A 190 15.12 -3.83 -8.76
CA LYS A 190 14.62 -2.85 -9.74
C LYS A 190 13.15 -3.06 -10.12
N LEU A 191 12.63 -4.28 -9.98
CA LEU A 191 11.23 -4.58 -10.27
C LEU A 191 10.29 -3.84 -9.31
N LEU A 192 10.71 -3.64 -8.05
CA LEU A 192 9.90 -2.94 -7.05
C LEU A 192 9.65 -1.48 -7.47
N ALA A 193 10.69 -0.79 -7.96
CA ALA A 193 10.56 0.56 -8.48
C ALA A 193 9.64 0.60 -9.71
N MET A 194 9.79 -0.35 -10.65
CA MET A 194 8.90 -0.45 -11.82
C MET A 194 7.44 -0.67 -11.44
N MET A 195 7.18 -1.54 -10.45
CA MET A 195 5.84 -1.77 -9.92
C MET A 195 5.26 -0.49 -9.34
N GLN A 196 6.00 0.21 -8.48
CA GLN A 196 5.56 1.48 -7.89
C GLN A 196 5.20 2.52 -8.97
N SER A 197 6.07 2.72 -9.96
CA SER A 197 5.79 3.64 -11.07
C SER A 197 4.54 3.25 -11.85
N SER A 198 4.34 1.96 -12.11
CA SER A 198 3.15 1.44 -12.83
C SER A 198 1.85 1.70 -12.07
N PHE A 199 1.82 1.41 -10.76
CA PHE A 199 0.62 1.62 -9.94
C PHE A 199 0.34 3.11 -9.73
N ASN A 200 1.37 3.94 -9.56
CA ASN A 200 1.20 5.40 -9.45
C ASN A 200 0.68 6.03 -10.75
N ALA A 201 1.19 5.61 -11.92
CA ALA A 201 0.69 6.09 -13.20
C ALA A 201 -0.79 5.72 -13.43
N THR A 202 -1.19 4.55 -12.97
CA THR A 202 -2.59 4.10 -13.03
C THR A 202 -3.49 4.95 -12.13
N LEU A 203 -3.04 5.24 -10.91
CA LEU A 203 -3.77 6.09 -9.95
C LEU A 203 -3.92 7.53 -10.46
N GLN A 204 -2.83 8.16 -10.91
CA GLN A 204 -2.87 9.53 -11.45
C GLN A 204 -3.83 9.66 -12.64
N LYS A 205 -3.87 8.64 -13.50
CA LYS A 205 -4.80 8.63 -14.63
C LYS A 205 -6.26 8.53 -14.15
N GLN A 206 -6.56 7.67 -13.18
CA GLN A 206 -7.90 7.58 -12.59
C GLN A 206 -8.32 8.89 -11.91
N GLU A 207 -7.42 9.54 -11.19
CA GLU A 207 -7.65 10.85 -10.57
C GLU A 207 -7.95 11.92 -11.62
N THR A 208 -7.16 11.97 -12.70
CA THR A 208 -7.34 12.93 -13.80
C THR A 208 -8.68 12.72 -14.52
N GLU A 209 -9.05 11.47 -14.81
CA GLU A 209 -10.33 11.13 -15.44
C GLU A 209 -11.53 11.52 -14.57
N LEU A 210 -11.43 11.34 -13.25
CA LEU A 210 -12.48 11.77 -12.31
C LEU A 210 -12.60 13.29 -12.20
N GLN A 211 -11.49 14.03 -12.31
CA GLN A 211 -11.50 15.50 -12.30
C GLN A 211 -12.15 16.09 -13.55
N LEU A 212 -12.04 15.43 -14.71
CA LEU A 212 -12.66 15.86 -15.97
C LEU A 212 -14.19 15.64 -16.02
N LEU A 213 -14.74 14.84 -15.09
CA LEU A 213 -16.17 14.52 -15.00
C LEU A 213 -16.93 15.41 -13.99
N ARG A 214 -16.25 16.38 -13.36
CA ARG A 214 -16.83 17.39 -12.46
C ARG A 214 -17.06 18.71 -13.17
#